data_AF-A0A3D5R6T6-F1
#
_entry.id   AF-A0A3D5R6T6-F1
#
_cell.length_a   1.000
_cell.length_b   1.000
_cell.length_c   1.000
_cell.angle_alpha   90.00
_cell.angle_beta   90.00
_cell.angle_gamma   90.00
#
_symmetry.space_group_name_H-M   'P 1'
#
loop_
_entity.id
_entity.type
_entity.pdbx_description
1 polymer ?
#
loop_
_entity_poly.entity_id
_entity_poly.type
_entity_poly.pdbx_seq_one_letter_code
_entity_poly.pdbx_strand_id
1 'polypeptide(L)'
;ASIYLVVFNAFLEEYFFRGLVFFNLKNKYFAYTFSSFAFSIYHISNFKNWFTNDLLIIIPLAGLFLSGVLFNYLDSKSKDIYNSYIPHFAADLAIVIIGYFIMF
;
A
#
# COMPACT_ATOMS: atom_id res chain seq x y z
N ALA A 1 -9.23 -17.02 0.57
CA ALA A 1 -7.98 -16.24 0.67
C ALA A 1 -8.14 -14.85 0.06
N SER A 2 -8.62 -14.72 -1.18
CA SER A 2 -8.61 -13.43 -1.90
C SER A 2 -9.52 -12.34 -1.33
N ILE A 3 -10.70 -12.68 -0.78
CA ILE A 3 -11.58 -11.68 -0.13
C ILE A 3 -10.91 -11.07 1.11
N TYR A 4 -10.20 -11.89 1.89
CA TYR A 4 -9.47 -11.40 3.07
C TYR A 4 -8.42 -10.36 2.64
N LEU A 5 -7.62 -10.68 1.63
CA LEU A 5 -6.59 -9.79 1.09
C LEU A 5 -7.22 -8.46 0.62
N VAL A 6 -8.19 -8.55 -0.28
CA VAL A 6 -8.75 -7.36 -0.95
C VAL A 6 -9.54 -6.46 0.00
N VAL A 7 -10.31 -7.04 0.94
CA VAL A 7 -11.21 -6.25 1.81
C VAL A 7 -10.56 -5.93 3.14
N PHE A 8 -10.15 -6.97 3.88
CA PHE A 8 -9.76 -6.85 5.29
C PHE A 8 -8.30 -6.42 5.43
N ASN A 9 -7.40 -7.03 4.66
CA ASN A 9 -5.99 -6.68 4.70
C ASN A 9 -5.77 -5.25 4.19
N ALA A 10 -6.36 -4.87 3.05
CA ALA A 10 -6.33 -3.49 2.58
C ALA A 10 -6.83 -2.48 3.64
N PHE A 11 -7.90 -2.82 4.38
CA PHE A 11 -8.41 -1.96 5.45
C PHE A 11 -7.43 -1.85 6.62
N LEU A 12 -6.88 -2.98 7.08
CA LEU A 12 -5.90 -3.03 8.17
C LEU A 12 -4.63 -2.26 7.83
N GLU A 13 -4.16 -2.37 6.59
CA GLU A 13 -3.00 -1.62 6.11
C GLU A 13 -3.26 -0.12 6.10
N GLU A 14 -4.39 0.33 5.56
CA GLU A 14 -4.74 1.75 5.61
C GLU A 14 -4.92 2.26 7.04
N TYR A 15 -5.59 1.49 7.88
CA TYR A 15 -5.74 1.82 9.29
C TYR A 15 -4.39 1.97 10.00
N PHE A 16 -3.44 1.07 9.73
CA PHE A 16 -2.12 1.12 10.35
C PHE A 16 -1.27 2.28 9.79
N PHE A 17 -1.01 2.30 8.49
CA PHE A 17 -0.07 3.25 7.88
C PHE A 17 -0.61 4.68 7.79
N ARG A 18 -1.92 4.86 7.60
CA ARG A 18 -2.54 6.19 7.51
C ARG A 18 -3.17 6.55 8.85
N GLY A 19 -4.07 5.72 9.35
CA GLY A 19 -4.80 5.95 10.60
C GLY A 19 -3.89 6.13 11.82
N LEU A 20 -2.95 5.19 12.05
CA LEU A 20 -2.06 5.22 13.22
C LEU A 20 -0.74 5.94 12.96
N VAL A 21 -0.09 5.74 11.81
CA VAL A 21 1.23 6.34 11.55
C VAL A 21 1.10 7.76 11.00
N PHE A 22 0.50 7.95 9.83
CA PHE A 22 0.45 9.25 9.15
C PHE A 22 -0.23 10.34 9.99
N PHE A 23 -1.43 10.09 10.51
CA PHE A 23 -2.21 11.10 11.23
C PHE A 23 -1.65 11.49 12.60
N ASN A 24 -0.81 10.67 13.22
CA ASN A 24 -0.22 10.96 14.53
C ASN A 24 1.15 11.66 14.45
N LEU A 25 1.71 11.84 13.26
CA LEU A 25 2.98 12.55 13.06
C LEU A 25 2.78 14.05 12.83
N LYS A 26 3.46 14.88 13.62
CA LYS A 26 3.27 16.35 13.61
C LYS A 26 3.93 17.05 12.41
N ASN A 27 5.10 16.58 11.98
CA ASN A 27 5.79 17.18 10.84
C ASN A 27 5.21 16.60 9.56
N LYS A 28 4.58 17.45 8.74
CA LYS A 28 3.93 17.04 7.49
C LYS A 28 4.88 16.26 6.58
N TYR A 29 6.03 16.81 6.23
CA TYR A 29 6.94 16.15 5.28
C TYR A 29 7.41 14.80 5.80
N PHE A 30 7.75 14.73 7.09
CA PHE A 30 8.13 13.47 7.73
C PHE A 30 6.97 12.47 7.78
N ALA A 31 5.73 12.92 8.05
CA ALA A 31 4.56 12.05 8.05
C ALA A 31 4.34 11.39 6.69
N TYR A 32 4.40 12.17 5.62
CA TYR A 32 4.27 11.67 4.25
C TYR A 32 5.38 10.68 3.90
N THR A 33 6.64 11.02 4.16
CA THR A 33 7.75 10.15 3.78
C THR A 33 7.82 8.90 4.64
N PHE A 34 7.69 9.01 5.96
CA PHE A 34 7.82 7.88 6.87
C PHE A 34 6.69 6.87 6.71
N SER A 35 5.43 7.31 6.65
CA SER A 35 4.29 6.40 6.43
C SER A 35 4.41 5.66 5.10
N SER A 36 4.72 6.37 4.01
CA SER A 36 4.87 5.77 2.67
C SER A 36 6.06 4.83 2.57
N PHE A 37 7.17 5.16 3.24
CA PHE A 37 8.36 4.32 3.27
C PHE A 37 8.12 3.04 4.08
N ALA A 38 7.51 3.17 5.26
CA ALA A 38 7.12 2.03 6.08
C ALA A 38 6.16 1.08 5.33
N PHE A 39 5.17 1.66 4.62
CA PHE A 39 4.26 0.91 3.76
C PHE A 39 5.01 0.14 2.67
N SER A 40 5.94 0.79 1.96
CA SER A 40 6.73 0.14 0.92
C SER A 40 7.58 -1.02 1.46
N ILE A 41 8.38 -0.80 2.51
CA ILE A 41 9.28 -1.85 3.03
C ILE A 41 8.52 -3.03 3.67
N TYR A 42 7.31 -2.79 4.19
CA TYR A 42 6.44 -3.85 4.71
C TYR A 42 6.12 -4.90 3.64
N HIS A 43 6.10 -4.51 2.36
CA HIS A 43 5.80 -5.37 1.22
C HIS A 43 7.00 -6.14 0.65
N ILE A 44 8.20 -6.01 1.23
CA ILE A 44 9.39 -6.74 0.74
C ILE A 44 9.13 -8.26 0.71
N SER A 45 8.41 -8.79 1.70
CA SER A 45 8.07 -10.21 1.79
C SER A 45 7.15 -10.67 0.66
N ASN A 46 6.30 -9.80 0.13
CA ASN A 46 5.34 -10.14 -0.94
C ASN A 46 6.05 -10.46 -2.26
N PHE A 47 7.18 -9.79 -2.52
CA PHE A 47 7.98 -9.98 -3.73
C PHE A 47 9.08 -11.03 -3.57
N LYS A 48 9.13 -11.71 -2.41
CA LYS A 48 10.10 -12.78 -2.17
C LYS A 48 9.88 -13.88 -3.21
N ASN A 49 10.89 -14.12 -4.04
CA ASN A 49 10.90 -15.07 -5.17
C ASN A 49 10.18 -14.61 -6.47
N TRP A 50 9.77 -13.35 -6.60
CA TRP A 50 9.19 -12.86 -7.87
C TRP A 50 10.25 -12.60 -8.95
N PHE A 51 11.50 -12.36 -8.55
CA PHE A 51 12.57 -11.94 -9.43
C PHE A 51 13.80 -12.82 -9.27
N THR A 52 14.49 -13.12 -10.38
CA THR A 52 15.78 -13.84 -10.37
C THR A 52 16.93 -12.96 -9.85
N ASN A 53 16.84 -11.65 -10.07
CA ASN A 53 17.78 -10.66 -9.55
C ASN A 53 17.09 -9.84 -8.46
N ASP A 54 17.57 -9.96 -7.22
CA ASP A 54 16.99 -9.29 -6.06
C ASP A 54 16.93 -7.76 -6.19
N LEU A 55 17.81 -7.14 -6.99
CA LEU A 55 17.78 -5.68 -7.22
C LEU A 55 16.50 -5.22 -7.93
N LEU A 56 15.82 -6.10 -8.66
CA LEU A 56 14.58 -5.75 -9.37
C LEU A 56 13.42 -5.44 -8.42
N ILE A 57 13.48 -5.87 -7.15
CA ILE A 57 12.48 -5.55 -6.13
C ILE A 57 12.36 -4.04 -5.88
N ILE A 58 13.39 -3.26 -6.18
CA ILE A 58 13.39 -1.81 -5.97
C ILE A 58 12.30 -1.13 -6.81
N ILE A 59 11.97 -1.67 -7.98
CA ILE A 59 10.97 -1.10 -8.89
C ILE A 59 9.56 -1.13 -8.27
N PRO A 60 8.99 -2.29 -7.88
CA PRO A 60 7.68 -2.31 -7.22
C PRO A 60 7.70 -1.59 -5.87
N LEU A 61 8.78 -1.65 -5.10
CA LEU A 61 8.90 -0.89 -3.84
C LEU A 61 8.85 0.63 -4.07
N ALA A 62 9.49 1.14 -5.12
CA ALA A 62 9.39 2.55 -5.50
C ALA A 62 7.95 2.90 -5.91
N GLY A 63 7.28 2.03 -6.66
CA GLY A 63 5.86 2.18 -6.99
C GLY A 63 4.95 2.22 -5.75
N LEU A 64 5.17 1.33 -4.78
CA LEU A 64 4.45 1.32 -3.51
C LEU A 64 4.73 2.56 -2.67
N PHE A 65 5.97 3.05 -2.66
CA PHE A 65 6.31 4.30 -1.98
C PHE A 65 5.56 5.49 -2.59
N LEU A 66 5.55 5.61 -3.92
CA LEU A 66 4.81 6.68 -4.62
C LEU A 66 3.29 6.56 -4.38
N SER A 67 2.76 5.34 -4.37
CA SER A 67 1.35 5.08 -4.04
C SER A 67 1.05 5.45 -2.58
N GLY A 68 1.96 5.16 -1.66
CA GLY A 68 1.90 5.59 -0.27
C GLY A 68 1.80 7.11 -0.13
N VAL A 69 2.62 7.85 -0.88
CA VAL A 69 2.60 9.32 -0.91
C VAL A 69 1.27 9.83 -1.45
N LEU A 70 0.76 9.22 -2.53
CA LEU A 70 -0.54 9.53 -3.11
C LEU A 70 -1.68 9.29 -2.10
N PHE A 71 -1.68 8.17 -1.39
CA PHE A 71 -2.73 7.83 -0.42
C PHE A 71 -2.71 8.79 0.77
N ASN A 72 -1.51 9.11 1.30
CA ASN A 72 -1.35 10.17 2.31
C ASN A 72 -1.84 11.53 1.80
N TYR A 73 -1.70 11.82 0.50
CA TYR A 73 -2.25 13.03 -0.09
C TYR A 73 -3.78 13.01 -0.13
N LEU A 74 -4.40 11.91 -0.54
CA LEU A 74 -5.86 11.76 -0.57
C LEU A 74 -6.48 11.92 0.83
N ASP A 75 -5.86 11.29 1.83
CA ASP A 75 -6.29 11.33 3.23
C ASP A 75 -5.87 12.63 3.95
N SER A 76 -5.04 13.48 3.34
CA SER A 76 -4.75 14.79 3.94
C SER A 76 -5.96 15.75 3.88
N LYS A 77 -6.95 15.43 3.05
CA LYS A 77 -8.14 16.26 2.78
C LYS A 77 -9.37 15.82 3.58
N SER A 78 -9.47 14.53 3.89
CA SER A 78 -10.48 13.95 4.77
C SER A 78 -9.73 13.34 5.96
N LYS A 79 -10.07 13.68 7.20
CA LYS A 79 -9.37 13.10 8.38
C LYS A 79 -9.79 11.64 8.63
N ASP A 80 -9.91 10.85 7.56
CA ASP A 80 -10.28 9.46 7.51
C ASP A 80 -9.40 8.72 6.49
N ILE A 81 -9.49 7.39 6.48
CA ILE A 81 -8.71 6.52 5.61
C ILE A 81 -9.48 6.06 4.38
N TYR A 82 -10.71 6.53 4.18
CA TYR A 82 -11.58 5.96 3.13
C TYR A 82 -11.15 6.38 1.73
N ASN A 83 -10.57 7.58 1.61
CA ASN A 83 -10.11 8.12 0.33
C ASN A 83 -8.89 7.36 -0.22
N SER A 84 -8.03 6.80 0.63
CA SER A 84 -6.97 5.86 0.26
C SER A 84 -7.45 4.40 0.20
N TYR A 85 -8.37 3.99 1.09
CA TYR A 85 -8.86 2.62 1.15
C TYR A 85 -9.57 2.17 -0.13
N ILE A 86 -10.43 3.01 -0.70
CA ILE A 86 -11.16 2.66 -1.93
C ILE A 86 -10.21 2.34 -3.10
N PRO A 87 -9.23 3.21 -3.46
CA PRO A 87 -8.28 2.88 -4.52
C PRO A 87 -7.34 1.72 -4.15
N HIS A 88 -7.00 1.54 -2.87
CA HIS A 88 -6.21 0.38 -2.43
C HIS A 88 -6.97 -0.93 -2.66
N PHE A 89 -8.20 -1.03 -2.16
CA PHE A 89 -9.12 -2.14 -2.40
C PHE A 89 -9.23 -2.45 -3.91
N ALA A 90 -9.37 -1.42 -4.75
CA ALA A 90 -9.48 -1.58 -6.19
C ALA A 90 -8.18 -2.13 -6.81
N ALA A 91 -7.01 -1.69 -6.35
CA ALA A 91 -5.71 -2.19 -6.80
C ALA A 91 -5.52 -3.67 -6.43
N ASP A 92 -5.83 -4.05 -5.19
CA ASP A 92 -5.76 -5.43 -4.73
C ASP A 92 -6.71 -6.34 -5.51
N LEU A 93 -7.93 -5.87 -5.76
CA LEU A 93 -8.90 -6.59 -6.58
C LEU A 93 -8.37 -6.81 -7.99
N ALA A 94 -7.76 -5.79 -8.60
CA ALA A 94 -7.17 -5.90 -9.93
C ALA A 94 -6.02 -6.91 -9.96
N ILE A 95 -5.13 -6.91 -8.97
CA ILE A 95 -4.04 -7.89 -8.86
C ILE A 95 -4.59 -9.32 -8.76
N VAL A 96 -5.61 -9.55 -7.94
CA VAL A 96 -6.25 -10.86 -7.80
C VAL A 96 -6.89 -11.31 -9.11
N ILE A 97 -7.61 -10.42 -9.80
CA ILE A 97 -8.28 -10.74 -11.09
C ILE A 97 -7.25 -11.07 -12.17
N ILE A 98 -6.20 -10.25 -12.30
CA ILE A 98 -5.12 -10.49 -13.28
C ILE A 98 -4.42 -11.81 -12.96
N GLY A 99 -4.11 -12.08 -11.68
CA GLY A 99 -3.51 -13.34 -11.24
C GLY A 99 -4.39 -14.55 -11.59
N TYR A 100 -5.70 -14.44 -11.43
CA TYR A 100 -6.64 -15.48 -11.83
C TYR A 100 -6.56 -15.78 -13.33
N PHE A 101 -6.61 -14.75 -14.19
CA PHE A 101 -6.54 -14.93 -15.65
C PHE A 101 -5.20 -15.46 -16.17
N ILE A 102 -4.10 -15.25 -15.43
CA ILE A 102 -2.78 -15.76 -15.82
C ILE A 102 -2.64 -17.24 -15.41
N MET A 103 -3.27 -17.66 -14.31
CA MET A 103 -3.09 -19.00 -13.74
C MET A 103 -4.13 -20.04 -14.19
N PHE A 104 -5.29 -19.61 -14.71
CA PHE A 104 -6.41 -20.46 -15.11
C PHE A 104 -6.93 -20.06 -16.49
#